data_AF-A0A9Q9S2C9-F1
#
_entry.id   AF-A0A9Q9S2C9-F1
#
_cell.length_a   1.000
_cell.length_b   1.000
_cell.length_c   1.000
_cell.angle_alpha   90.00
_cell.angle_beta   90.00
_cell.angle_gamma   90.00
#
_symmetry.space_group_name_H-M   'P 1'
#
loop_
_entity.id
_entity.type
_entity.pdbx_description
1 polymer ?
#
loop_
_entity_poly.entity_id
_entity_poly.type
_entity_poly.pdbx_seq_one_letter_code
_entity_poly.pdbx_strand_id
1 'polypeptide(L)'
;MPQFSQTSLRLGIASNCRSLHTAVQAGPSWKASSMAAVSESIPGSSSGYSEDPSILLAFLSVLAVSERVPLDLLSRGASPRRRWNTRGEIEEVDAAAAGLDPELYSLLSGSSKLRDAFHELELSSAVSKNMDETYNMDEIAASRIRERLSPETLLFFRSQALIVAYRAIPWKYIEPASHSTPTTKLFLPHLRYALQTFHEDSMYLPAGVRADLVLTLLEASRFPNMAWKRFMVEQAELAALGLEDQYIHYLIAQSRCLLDRISGTTNRNSSYLDDIGQDTTSMTIDNRMHSAAGQASIQRSLNCIQTEDLSTAKRLLEDWNPLHRIPSSLERVVEFRKNILLGRILRYQGVFRESLTYLEKAQTIAAQENDLTFYEDFRDLTCDLADTLRELDEPTSGERHLRTEITRRDRSGISTGKSLLQLSLAEALFAQARYREAESICLEVQSRPGLLKLEKLRLHITMAKIHHVEFNYDGAFIYWKEAMEDIAKFNMTGGRATRTILLSICDTLRSRGQTKLMNDSMDQVALLDAGAKPEGVEYWIAGLRHWSQYLDSRTSRSHM
;
A
#
# COMPACT_ATOMS: atom_id res chain seq x y z
N MET A 1 -54.36 -10.40 -12.19
CA MET A 1 -55.17 -11.61 -11.91
C MET A 1 -55.29 -12.38 -13.21
N PRO A 2 -55.03 -13.71 -13.23
CA PRO A 2 -55.60 -14.69 -12.32
C PRO A 2 -54.59 -15.43 -11.44
N GLN A 3 -55.07 -15.84 -10.27
CA GLN A 3 -54.45 -16.75 -9.31
C GLN A 3 -54.65 -18.20 -9.78
N PHE A 4 -53.65 -19.05 -9.63
CA PHE A 4 -53.86 -20.46 -9.29
C PHE A 4 -52.77 -20.94 -8.35
N SER A 5 -53.23 -21.37 -7.18
CA SER A 5 -52.53 -22.13 -6.15
C SER A 5 -52.19 -23.52 -6.66
N GLN A 6 -51.01 -24.04 -6.31
CA GLN A 6 -50.84 -25.47 -6.04
C GLN A 6 -49.59 -25.75 -5.19
N THR A 7 -49.86 -26.06 -3.92
CA THR A 7 -49.08 -26.86 -2.99
C THR A 7 -48.83 -28.29 -3.49
N SER A 8 -47.62 -28.82 -3.28
CA SER A 8 -47.27 -30.20 -2.86
C SER A 8 -45.77 -30.44 -3.15
N LEU A 9 -44.95 -31.24 -2.48
CA LEU A 9 -45.10 -32.25 -1.42
C LEU A 9 -43.67 -32.42 -0.85
N ARG A 10 -43.49 -32.19 0.46
CA ARG A 10 -42.26 -32.58 1.18
C ARG A 10 -42.34 -34.08 1.47
N LEU A 11 -41.41 -34.86 0.95
CA LEU A 11 -41.19 -36.24 1.36
C LEU A 11 -40.44 -36.27 2.69
N GLY A 12 -41.17 -36.57 3.76
CA GLY A 12 -40.61 -36.94 5.05
C GLY A 12 -40.24 -38.41 5.04
N ILE A 13 -39.01 -38.72 5.45
CA ILE A 13 -38.64 -40.04 5.97
C ILE A 13 -38.35 -39.83 7.45
N ALA A 14 -39.24 -40.38 8.26
CA ALA A 14 -39.08 -40.47 9.70
C ALA A 14 -37.91 -41.41 10.03
N SER A 15 -37.00 -40.97 10.90
CA SER A 15 -36.08 -41.84 11.61
C SER A 15 -36.16 -41.52 13.10
N ASN A 16 -36.98 -42.32 13.77
CA ASN A 16 -37.01 -42.65 15.20
C ASN A 16 -36.14 -41.82 16.15
N CYS A 17 -36.81 -40.98 16.95
CA CYS A 17 -36.33 -40.54 18.26
C CYS A 17 -36.02 -41.76 19.14
N ARG A 18 -34.75 -41.96 19.45
CA ARG A 18 -34.33 -42.58 20.70
C ARG A 18 -33.79 -41.49 21.60
N SER A 19 -34.46 -41.31 22.74
CA SER A 19 -33.95 -40.52 23.85
C SER A 19 -32.59 -41.08 24.29
N LEU A 20 -31.54 -40.29 24.15
CA LEU A 20 -30.29 -40.52 24.85
C LEU A 20 -30.16 -39.45 25.92
N HIS A 21 -30.01 -39.96 27.13
CA HIS A 21 -29.83 -39.26 28.37
C HIS A 21 -28.77 -38.15 28.28
N THR A 22 -29.00 -37.12 29.10
CA THR A 22 -28.07 -36.11 29.60
C THR A 22 -26.65 -36.66 29.74
N ALA A 23 -25.84 -36.45 28.71
CA ALA A 23 -24.39 -36.44 28.82
C ALA A 23 -23.97 -34.99 28.99
N VAL A 24 -23.38 -34.67 30.14
CA VAL A 24 -22.64 -33.43 30.37
C VAL A 24 -21.67 -33.28 29.20
N GLN A 25 -21.86 -32.27 28.37
CA GLN A 25 -20.92 -31.94 27.30
C GLN A 25 -19.58 -31.62 27.97
N ALA A 26 -18.63 -32.55 27.89
CA ALA A 26 -17.24 -32.25 28.17
C ALA A 26 -16.82 -31.16 27.17
N GLY A 27 -16.37 -30.01 27.70
CA GLY A 27 -15.88 -28.92 26.86
C GLY A 27 -14.71 -29.36 25.97
N PRO A 28 -14.36 -28.56 24.95
CA PRO A 28 -13.27 -28.88 24.04
C PRO A 28 -11.98 -29.24 24.81
N SER A 29 -11.34 -30.35 24.47
CA SER A 29 -10.17 -30.89 25.19
C SER A 29 -9.02 -29.89 25.31
N TRP A 30 -8.87 -29.01 24.32
CA TRP A 30 -7.85 -27.96 24.28
C TRP A 30 -8.04 -26.94 25.42
N LYS A 31 -9.27 -26.63 25.85
CA LYS A 31 -9.54 -25.65 26.91
C LYS A 31 -9.02 -26.08 28.26
N ALA A 32 -9.37 -27.30 28.67
CA ALA A 32 -8.94 -27.86 29.94
C ALA A 32 -7.40 -27.94 29.99
N SER A 33 -6.78 -28.37 28.88
CA SER A 33 -5.32 -28.39 28.76
C SER A 33 -4.69 -26.99 28.84
N SER A 34 -5.34 -25.98 28.26
CA SER A 34 -4.86 -24.58 28.27
C SER A 34 -4.90 -23.98 29.68
N MET A 35 -6.03 -24.13 30.36
CA MET A 35 -6.20 -23.62 31.73
C MET A 35 -5.23 -24.28 32.71
N ALA A 36 -5.03 -25.61 32.59
CA ALA A 36 -4.04 -26.33 33.38
C ALA A 36 -2.63 -25.78 33.14
N ALA A 37 -2.21 -25.68 31.87
CA ALA A 37 -0.89 -25.17 31.50
C ALA A 37 -0.63 -23.74 32.01
N VAL A 38 -1.63 -22.85 31.94
CA VAL A 38 -1.52 -21.47 32.46
C VAL A 38 -1.42 -21.45 33.98
N SER A 39 -2.29 -22.19 34.68
CA SER A 39 -2.31 -22.24 36.15
C SER A 39 -1.00 -22.73 36.77
N GLU A 40 -0.32 -23.69 36.12
CA GLU A 40 0.97 -24.22 36.56
C GLU A 40 2.15 -23.29 36.21
N SER A 41 1.95 -22.32 35.31
CA SER A 41 2.99 -21.44 34.76
C SER A 41 3.17 -20.12 35.48
N ILE A 42 2.18 -19.69 36.26
CA ILE A 42 2.19 -18.39 36.92
C ILE A 42 2.14 -18.59 38.45
N PRO A 43 3.29 -18.53 39.13
CA PRO A 43 3.35 -18.70 40.58
C PRO A 43 2.66 -17.53 41.29
N GLY A 44 1.71 -17.81 42.18
CA GLY A 44 1.10 -16.79 43.07
C GLY A 44 -0.35 -16.38 42.75
N SER A 45 -0.99 -16.94 41.71
CA SER A 45 -2.42 -16.73 41.46
C SER A 45 -3.26 -17.57 42.44
N SER A 46 -3.45 -17.10 43.66
CA SER A 46 -4.26 -17.78 44.69
C SER A 46 -5.76 -17.84 44.36
N SER A 47 -6.21 -17.06 43.37
CA SER A 47 -7.45 -17.27 42.60
C SER A 47 -7.05 -17.62 41.17
N GLY A 48 -7.43 -18.82 40.69
CA GLY A 48 -7.23 -19.16 39.27
C GLY A 48 -7.89 -18.11 38.38
N TYR A 49 -7.22 -17.76 37.28
CA TYR A 49 -7.78 -16.90 36.24
C TYR A 49 -9.17 -17.36 35.83
N SER A 50 -10.03 -16.41 35.45
CA SER A 50 -11.24 -16.77 34.73
C SER A 50 -10.88 -17.41 33.37
N GLU A 51 -11.85 -18.09 32.76
CA GLU A 51 -11.62 -18.91 31.56
C GLU A 51 -11.04 -18.09 30.39
N ASP A 52 -11.60 -16.90 30.14
CA ASP A 52 -11.22 -16.04 29.03
C ASP A 52 -9.77 -15.49 29.12
N PRO A 53 -9.29 -14.92 30.25
CA PRO A 53 -7.89 -14.55 30.44
C PRO A 53 -6.94 -15.75 30.29
N SER A 54 -7.32 -16.93 30.79
CA SER A 54 -6.48 -18.14 30.65
C SER A 54 -6.30 -18.52 29.18
N ILE A 55 -7.39 -18.54 28.42
CA ILE A 55 -7.38 -18.84 26.99
C ILE A 55 -6.61 -17.75 26.23
N LEU A 56 -6.83 -16.48 26.55
CA LEU A 56 -6.11 -15.37 25.96
C LEU A 56 -4.60 -15.49 26.21
N LEU A 57 -4.18 -15.82 27.42
CA LEU A 57 -2.77 -15.94 27.77
C LEU A 57 -2.09 -17.12 27.07
N ALA A 58 -2.78 -18.26 26.95
CA ALA A 58 -2.32 -19.40 26.15
C ALA A 58 -2.17 -19.00 24.67
N PHE A 59 -3.13 -18.26 24.12
CA PHE A 59 -3.06 -17.74 22.76
C PHE A 59 -1.91 -16.73 22.56
N LEU A 60 -1.72 -15.79 23.48
CA LEU A 60 -0.63 -14.81 23.41
C LEU A 60 0.75 -15.49 23.46
N SER A 61 0.87 -16.63 24.15
CA SER A 61 2.13 -17.37 24.27
C SER A 61 2.66 -17.91 22.93
N VAL A 62 1.80 -18.05 21.91
CA VAL A 62 2.16 -18.53 20.56
C VAL A 62 2.28 -17.41 19.52
N LEU A 63 2.17 -16.15 19.93
CA LEU A 63 2.54 -15.00 19.11
C LEU A 63 4.04 -14.66 19.29
N ALA A 64 4.55 -13.70 18.51
CA ALA A 64 5.89 -13.14 18.73
C ALA A 64 5.99 -12.43 20.09
N VAL A 65 6.37 -13.15 21.15
CA VAL A 65 6.37 -12.65 22.54
C VAL A 65 7.36 -11.52 22.79
N SER A 66 8.46 -11.47 22.03
CA SER A 66 9.43 -10.38 22.08
C SER A 66 8.91 -9.05 21.50
N GLU A 67 7.69 -9.05 20.95
CA GLU A 67 7.08 -7.92 20.25
C GLU A 67 5.79 -7.49 20.98
N ARG A 68 5.50 -6.18 20.88
CA ARG A 68 4.30 -5.60 21.47
C ARG A 68 3.06 -6.06 20.70
N VAL A 69 2.12 -6.72 21.39
CA VAL A 69 0.86 -7.20 20.83
C VAL A 69 -0.17 -6.07 20.82
N PRO A 70 -0.61 -5.55 19.66
CA PRO A 70 -1.65 -4.54 19.60
C PRO A 70 -3.03 -5.17 19.79
N LEU A 71 -3.91 -4.51 20.57
CA LEU A 71 -5.30 -4.95 20.71
C LEU A 71 -6.02 -5.10 19.36
N ASP A 72 -5.71 -4.19 18.43
CA ASP A 72 -6.28 -4.13 17.07
C ASP A 72 -5.87 -5.34 16.21
N LEU A 73 -4.72 -5.98 16.47
CA LEU A 73 -4.32 -7.21 15.78
C LEU A 73 -5.34 -8.32 16.04
N LEU A 74 -5.70 -8.49 17.31
CA LEU A 74 -6.56 -9.56 17.79
C LEU A 74 -8.00 -9.33 17.35
N SER A 75 -8.52 -8.13 17.59
CA SER A 75 -9.90 -7.80 17.25
C SER A 75 -10.14 -7.84 15.76
N ARG A 76 -9.23 -7.31 14.93
CA ARG A 76 -9.39 -7.33 13.48
C ARG A 76 -9.20 -8.71 12.88
N GLY A 77 -8.23 -9.49 13.35
CA GLY A 77 -8.02 -10.85 12.88
C GLY A 77 -9.22 -11.77 13.14
N ALA A 78 -9.93 -11.54 14.24
CA ALA A 78 -11.13 -12.28 14.61
C ALA A 78 -12.44 -11.69 14.05
N SER A 79 -12.47 -10.43 13.66
CA SER A 79 -13.69 -9.80 13.11
C SER A 79 -14.01 -10.28 11.69
N PRO A 80 -15.26 -10.08 11.23
CA PRO A 80 -15.60 -10.22 9.82
C PRO A 80 -14.70 -9.32 8.97
N ARG A 81 -14.23 -9.84 7.83
CA ARG A 81 -13.26 -9.16 6.96
C ARG A 81 -13.80 -9.03 5.54
N ARG A 82 -13.63 -7.85 4.94
CA ARG A 82 -13.94 -7.58 3.53
C ARG A 82 -12.85 -8.19 2.64
N ARG A 83 -13.24 -8.86 1.56
CA ARG A 83 -12.31 -9.39 0.53
C ARG A 83 -12.94 -9.39 -0.87
N TRP A 84 -12.11 -9.63 -1.89
CA TRP A 84 -12.56 -9.77 -3.27
C TRP A 84 -13.08 -11.19 -3.54
N ASN A 85 -14.30 -11.30 -4.05
CA ASN A 85 -14.84 -12.57 -4.54
C ASN A 85 -14.48 -12.82 -6.02
N THR A 86 -14.87 -13.98 -6.55
CA THR A 86 -14.57 -14.38 -7.94
C THR A 86 -15.21 -13.47 -9.00
N ARG A 87 -16.27 -12.72 -8.64
CA ARG A 87 -16.93 -11.74 -9.52
C ARG A 87 -16.26 -10.36 -9.47
N GLY A 88 -15.16 -10.20 -8.72
CA GLY A 88 -14.52 -8.91 -8.52
C GLY A 88 -15.33 -7.97 -7.62
N GLU A 89 -16.30 -8.50 -6.87
CA GLU A 89 -17.10 -7.74 -5.92
C GLU A 89 -16.60 -7.95 -4.49
N ILE A 90 -17.02 -7.05 -3.61
CA ILE A 90 -16.67 -7.11 -2.19
C ILE A 90 -17.62 -8.10 -1.49
N GLU A 91 -17.03 -9.03 -0.75
CA GLU A 91 -17.76 -9.89 0.18
C GLU A 91 -17.18 -9.76 1.59
N GLU A 92 -18.00 -10.02 2.59
CA GLU A 92 -17.59 -10.04 4.00
C GLU A 92 -17.60 -11.48 4.51
N VAL A 93 -16.49 -11.89 5.12
CA VAL A 93 -16.27 -13.28 5.54
C VAL A 93 -15.87 -13.33 7.00
N ASP A 94 -16.62 -14.09 7.80
CA ASP A 94 -16.34 -14.33 9.21
C ASP A 94 -15.04 -15.11 9.42
N ALA A 95 -14.35 -14.86 10.53
CA ALA A 95 -13.15 -15.61 10.88
C ALA A 95 -13.43 -17.09 11.15
N ALA A 96 -14.66 -17.43 11.57
CA ALA A 96 -15.09 -18.82 11.71
C ALA A 96 -15.04 -19.59 10.38
N ALA A 97 -15.33 -18.94 9.25
CA ALA A 97 -15.21 -19.55 7.92
C ALA A 97 -13.74 -19.82 7.53
N ALA A 98 -12.79 -19.14 8.16
CA ALA A 98 -11.36 -19.40 8.03
C ALA A 98 -10.85 -20.47 9.02
N GLY A 99 -11.73 -21.05 9.85
CA GLY A 99 -11.37 -22.05 10.84
C GLY A 99 -11.00 -21.49 12.22
N LEU A 100 -11.31 -20.22 12.51
CA LEU A 100 -11.19 -19.68 13.86
C LEU A 100 -12.24 -20.34 14.76
N ASP A 101 -11.80 -20.89 15.88
CA ASP A 101 -12.66 -21.55 16.86
C ASP A 101 -13.73 -20.56 17.37
N PRO A 102 -15.02 -20.97 17.51
CA PRO A 102 -16.10 -20.07 17.92
C PRO A 102 -15.86 -19.34 19.24
N GLU A 103 -15.14 -19.94 20.18
CA GLU A 103 -14.90 -19.37 21.49
C GLU A 103 -13.76 -18.34 21.45
N LEU A 104 -12.70 -18.62 20.66
CA LEU A 104 -11.68 -17.63 20.32
C LEU A 104 -12.26 -16.49 19.49
N TYR A 105 -13.14 -16.78 18.53
CA TYR A 105 -13.87 -15.78 17.77
C TYR A 105 -14.65 -14.85 18.71
N SER A 106 -15.45 -15.41 19.62
CA SER A 106 -16.23 -14.62 20.58
C SER A 106 -15.36 -13.79 21.53
N LEU A 107 -14.23 -14.35 22.00
CA LEU A 107 -13.30 -13.67 22.89
C LEU A 107 -12.58 -12.52 22.19
N LEU A 108 -12.04 -12.76 21.01
CA LEU A 108 -11.17 -11.82 20.31
C LEU A 108 -11.96 -10.75 19.54
N SER A 109 -13.12 -11.06 18.97
CA SER A 109 -13.95 -10.07 18.25
C SER A 109 -14.77 -9.18 19.18
N GLY A 110 -15.08 -9.66 20.40
CA GLY A 110 -15.82 -8.92 21.41
C GLY A 110 -15.01 -7.82 22.07
N SER A 111 -15.20 -6.56 21.67
CA SER A 111 -14.39 -5.43 22.13
C SER A 111 -14.39 -5.19 23.65
N SER A 112 -15.50 -5.48 24.35
CA SER A 112 -15.55 -5.44 25.82
C SER A 112 -14.87 -6.67 26.42
N LYS A 113 -15.25 -7.87 25.94
CA LYS A 113 -14.76 -9.15 26.43
C LYS A 113 -13.23 -9.26 26.35
N LEU A 114 -12.65 -8.83 25.22
CA LEU A 114 -11.21 -8.79 25.02
C LEU A 114 -10.52 -7.81 25.98
N ARG A 115 -11.09 -6.62 26.18
CA ARG A 115 -10.53 -5.61 27.10
C ARG A 115 -10.60 -6.08 28.55
N ASP A 116 -11.70 -6.71 28.95
CA ASP A 116 -11.90 -7.24 30.29
C ASP A 116 -10.89 -8.37 30.59
N ALA A 117 -10.67 -9.27 29.62
CA ALA A 117 -9.65 -10.32 29.74
C ALA A 117 -8.23 -9.74 29.87
N PHE A 118 -7.87 -8.73 29.06
CA PHE A 118 -6.59 -8.03 29.22
C PHE A 118 -6.46 -7.31 30.56
N HIS A 119 -7.55 -6.71 31.06
CA HIS A 119 -7.56 -6.02 32.35
C HIS A 119 -7.28 -6.99 33.51
N GLU A 120 -7.87 -8.18 33.50
CA GLU A 120 -7.59 -9.23 34.50
C GLU A 120 -6.12 -9.70 34.42
N LEU A 121 -5.59 -9.91 33.21
CA LEU A 121 -4.19 -10.28 33.02
C LEU A 121 -3.23 -9.18 33.52
N GLU A 122 -3.57 -7.91 33.31
CA GLU A 122 -2.80 -6.77 33.81
C GLU A 122 -2.80 -6.70 35.34
N LEU A 123 -3.97 -6.85 35.98
CA LEU A 123 -4.09 -6.89 37.45
C LEU A 123 -3.25 -8.01 38.08
N SER A 124 -3.11 -9.13 37.37
CA SER A 124 -2.29 -10.27 37.79
C SER A 124 -0.79 -10.16 37.43
N SER A 125 -0.38 -9.08 36.75
CA SER A 125 0.98 -8.89 36.22
C SER A 125 1.43 -9.96 35.20
N ALA A 126 0.51 -10.71 34.59
CA ALA A 126 0.81 -11.66 33.53
C ALA A 126 1.14 -10.97 32.20
N VAL A 127 0.57 -9.78 31.99
CA VAL A 127 0.87 -8.88 30.87
C VAL A 127 1.05 -7.45 31.38
N SER A 128 1.73 -6.62 30.61
CA SER A 128 1.87 -5.18 30.88
C SER A 128 1.28 -4.37 29.74
N LYS A 129 0.48 -3.34 30.06
CA LYS A 129 -0.12 -2.43 29.10
C LYS A 129 0.79 -1.22 28.84
N ASN A 130 0.98 -0.88 27.56
CA ASN A 130 1.69 0.31 27.12
C ASN A 130 0.71 1.47 26.85
N MET A 131 1.21 2.71 26.76
CA MET A 131 0.39 3.90 26.50
C MET A 131 -0.33 3.88 25.13
N ASP A 132 0.12 3.06 24.20
CA ASP A 132 -0.40 2.96 22.83
C ASP A 132 -1.40 1.80 22.62
N GLU A 133 -2.06 1.33 23.70
CA GLU A 133 -3.00 0.20 23.67
C GLU A 133 -2.37 -1.10 23.12
N THR A 134 -1.07 -1.26 23.36
CA THR A 134 -0.34 -2.50 23.10
C THR A 134 0.05 -3.19 24.40
N TYR A 135 0.27 -4.50 24.34
CA TYR A 135 0.54 -5.34 25.50
C TYR A 135 1.84 -6.12 25.32
N ASN A 136 2.61 -6.28 26.40
CA ASN A 136 3.75 -7.21 26.45
C ASN A 136 3.42 -8.38 27.38
N MET A 137 3.87 -9.57 27.00
CA MET A 137 3.83 -10.77 27.82
C MET A 137 5.26 -11.12 28.26
N ASP A 138 5.42 -11.64 29.47
CA ASP A 138 6.72 -12.11 29.94
C ASP A 138 7.19 -13.35 29.15
N GLU A 139 8.42 -13.30 28.64
CA GLU A 139 8.97 -14.35 27.77
C GLU A 139 9.15 -15.68 28.49
N ILE A 140 9.51 -15.64 29.78
CA ILE A 140 9.69 -16.84 30.61
C ILE A 140 8.33 -17.49 30.86
N ALA A 141 7.32 -16.70 31.23
CA ALA A 141 5.94 -17.18 31.40
C ALA A 141 5.40 -17.79 30.11
N ALA A 142 5.61 -17.14 28.97
CA ALA A 142 5.18 -17.68 27.68
C ALA A 142 5.88 -19.00 27.32
N SER A 143 7.19 -19.13 27.59
CA SER A 143 7.91 -20.40 27.37
C SER A 143 7.35 -21.52 28.22
N ARG A 144 7.13 -21.28 29.51
CA ARG A 144 6.55 -22.26 30.43
C ARG A 144 5.16 -22.72 29.99
N ILE A 145 4.32 -21.79 29.53
CA ILE A 145 3.00 -22.13 29.00
C ILE A 145 3.15 -23.03 27.78
N ARG A 146 3.96 -22.64 26.79
CA ARG A 146 4.19 -23.45 25.57
C ARG A 146 4.73 -24.85 25.87
N GLU A 147 5.65 -24.97 26.81
CA GLU A 147 6.26 -26.25 27.22
C GLU A 147 5.24 -27.19 27.92
N ARG A 148 4.19 -26.62 28.52
CA ARG A 148 3.14 -27.37 29.23
C ARG A 148 1.90 -27.67 28.40
N LEU A 149 1.71 -26.98 27.29
CA LEU A 149 0.64 -27.31 26.35
C LEU A 149 0.91 -28.68 25.72
N SER A 150 -0.14 -29.50 25.56
CA SER A 150 -0.02 -30.74 24.80
C SER A 150 0.38 -30.41 23.34
N PRO A 151 1.08 -31.31 22.62
CA PRO A 151 1.45 -31.08 21.23
C PRO A 151 0.25 -30.69 20.34
N GLU A 152 -0.90 -31.33 20.56
CA GLU A 152 -2.14 -31.06 19.82
C GLU A 152 -2.71 -29.68 20.16
N THR A 153 -2.67 -29.29 21.44
CA THR A 153 -3.16 -27.98 21.89
C THR A 153 -2.24 -26.86 21.43
N LEU A 154 -0.92 -27.08 21.42
CA LEU A 154 0.06 -26.14 20.89
C LEU A 154 -0.14 -25.94 19.38
N LEU A 155 -0.32 -27.03 18.62
CA LEU A 155 -0.62 -26.97 17.19
C LEU A 155 -1.93 -26.24 16.92
N PHE A 156 -2.97 -26.52 17.72
CA PHE A 156 -4.23 -25.80 17.68
C PHE A 156 -3.98 -24.29 17.82
N PHE A 157 -3.35 -23.82 18.89
CA PHE A 157 -3.11 -22.39 19.07
C PHE A 157 -2.25 -21.77 17.97
N ARG A 158 -1.24 -22.47 17.45
CA ARG A 158 -0.46 -21.98 16.30
C ARG A 158 -1.31 -21.78 15.05
N SER A 159 -2.23 -22.70 14.76
CA SER A 159 -3.17 -22.56 13.63
C SER A 159 -4.08 -21.34 13.81
N GLN A 160 -4.63 -21.16 15.03
CA GLN A 160 -5.52 -20.05 15.36
C GLN A 160 -4.77 -18.72 15.31
N ALA A 161 -3.53 -18.68 15.80
CA ALA A 161 -2.65 -17.52 15.75
C ALA A 161 -2.31 -17.13 14.31
N LEU A 162 -2.04 -18.10 13.42
CA LEU A 162 -1.86 -17.83 12.00
C LEU A 162 -3.12 -17.18 11.40
N ILE A 163 -4.29 -17.77 11.64
CA ILE A 163 -5.58 -17.24 11.14
C ILE A 163 -5.79 -15.80 11.58
N VAL A 164 -5.65 -15.51 12.87
CA VAL A 164 -5.80 -14.15 13.40
C VAL A 164 -4.75 -13.20 12.80
N ALA A 165 -3.49 -13.60 12.78
CA ALA A 165 -2.39 -12.72 12.35
C ALA A 165 -2.48 -12.35 10.86
N TYR A 166 -2.78 -13.31 9.97
CA TYR A 166 -2.91 -13.00 8.56
C TYR A 166 -4.21 -12.23 8.29
N ARG A 167 -5.32 -12.59 8.94
CA ARG A 167 -6.60 -11.89 8.72
C ARG A 167 -6.60 -10.44 9.18
N ALA A 168 -5.76 -10.09 10.15
CA ALA A 168 -5.60 -8.72 10.61
C ALA A 168 -4.95 -7.78 9.56
N ILE A 169 -4.33 -8.32 8.50
CA ILE A 169 -3.74 -7.51 7.44
C ILE A 169 -4.84 -6.78 6.64
N PRO A 170 -4.85 -5.43 6.61
CA PRO A 170 -5.82 -4.67 5.83
C PRO A 170 -5.64 -4.86 4.33
N TRP A 171 -6.75 -5.11 3.64
CA TRP A 171 -6.77 -5.13 2.18
C TRP A 171 -6.91 -3.74 1.59
N LYS A 172 -6.00 -3.39 0.67
CA LYS A 172 -6.05 -2.14 -0.09
C LYS A 172 -7.37 -2.04 -0.84
N TYR A 173 -7.93 -0.83 -0.88
CA TYR A 173 -9.18 -0.46 -1.56
C TYR A 173 -10.49 -0.87 -0.91
N ILE A 174 -10.52 -1.82 0.03
CA ILE A 174 -11.78 -2.29 0.62
C ILE A 174 -11.84 -2.07 2.14
N GLU A 175 -10.72 -1.94 2.83
CA GLU A 175 -10.74 -1.63 4.26
C GLU A 175 -10.39 -0.16 4.51
N PRO A 176 -11.25 0.61 5.21
CA PRO A 176 -11.00 2.01 5.47
C PRO A 176 -9.67 2.20 6.20
N ALA A 177 -8.86 3.17 5.73
CA ALA A 177 -7.60 3.54 6.41
C ALA A 177 -7.81 4.23 7.77
N SER A 178 -9.06 4.40 8.19
CA SER A 178 -9.48 5.06 9.42
C SER A 178 -8.88 4.30 10.62
N HIS A 179 -7.74 4.78 11.11
CA HIS A 179 -7.07 4.45 12.39
C HIS A 179 -6.01 3.32 12.43
N SER A 180 -5.67 2.64 11.33
CA SER A 180 -4.86 1.40 11.39
C SER A 180 -3.46 1.42 10.74
N THR A 181 -3.09 2.49 10.02
CA THR A 181 -1.82 2.48 9.24
C THR A 181 -0.54 2.44 10.11
N PRO A 182 -0.44 3.13 11.27
CA PRO A 182 0.71 2.96 12.16
C PRO A 182 0.75 1.57 12.81
N THR A 183 -0.41 1.03 13.20
CA THR A 183 -0.56 -0.22 13.94
C THR A 183 -0.26 -1.45 13.08
N THR A 184 -0.53 -1.39 11.76
CA THR A 184 -0.32 -2.54 10.88
C THR A 184 1.15 -2.98 10.82
N LYS A 185 2.11 -2.06 11.01
CA LYS A 185 3.53 -2.42 11.12
C LYS A 185 3.83 -3.31 12.33
N LEU A 186 3.06 -3.16 13.41
CA LEU A 186 3.17 -3.98 14.61
C LEU A 186 2.56 -5.39 14.39
N PHE A 187 1.76 -5.59 13.34
CA PHE A 187 1.19 -6.91 13.03
C PHE A 187 2.22 -7.81 12.33
N LEU A 188 3.14 -7.21 11.57
CA LEU A 188 4.07 -7.91 10.69
C LEU A 188 4.98 -8.90 11.43
N PRO A 189 5.56 -8.57 12.60
CA PRO A 189 6.35 -9.53 13.38
C PRO A 189 5.53 -10.76 13.82
N HIS A 190 4.29 -10.56 14.27
CA HIS A 190 3.41 -11.65 14.68
C HIS A 190 3.02 -12.56 13.49
N LEU A 191 2.71 -11.98 12.33
CA LEU A 191 2.46 -12.75 11.11
C LEU A 191 3.69 -13.57 10.70
N ARG A 192 4.88 -12.97 10.72
CA ARG A 192 6.12 -13.68 10.40
C ARG A 192 6.36 -14.85 11.36
N TYR A 193 6.20 -14.63 12.66
CA TYR A 193 6.36 -15.66 13.67
C TYR A 193 5.35 -16.80 13.48
N ALA A 194 4.07 -16.47 13.23
CA ALA A 194 3.03 -17.47 13.00
C ALA A 194 3.31 -18.32 11.74
N LEU A 195 3.77 -17.71 10.65
CA LEU A 195 4.16 -18.44 9.43
C LEU A 195 5.34 -19.38 9.68
N GLN A 196 6.37 -18.91 10.39
CA GLN A 196 7.57 -19.70 10.68
C GLN A 196 7.26 -20.88 11.61
N THR A 197 6.35 -20.70 12.56
CA THR A 197 5.96 -21.75 13.53
C THR A 197 4.93 -22.74 13.00
N PHE A 198 4.20 -22.39 11.94
CA PHE A 198 3.19 -23.23 11.29
C PHE A 198 3.63 -23.77 9.92
N HIS A 199 4.89 -23.54 9.53
CA HIS A 199 5.39 -23.81 8.17
C HIS A 199 5.18 -25.27 7.71
N GLU A 200 5.58 -26.24 8.54
CA GLU A 200 5.49 -27.68 8.21
C GLU A 200 4.04 -28.18 8.13
N ASP A 201 3.12 -27.50 8.84
CA ASP A 201 1.71 -27.91 8.95
C ASP A 201 0.77 -27.12 8.02
N SER A 202 1.32 -26.16 7.27
CA SER A 202 0.56 -25.29 6.35
C SER A 202 -0.24 -26.06 5.28
N MET A 203 0.20 -27.27 4.92
CA MET A 203 -0.48 -28.16 3.98
C MET A 203 -1.79 -28.76 4.54
N TYR A 204 -1.97 -28.78 5.87
CA TYR A 204 -3.17 -29.31 6.51
C TYR A 204 -4.33 -28.31 6.58
N LEU A 205 -4.09 -27.03 6.21
CA LEU A 205 -5.17 -26.06 6.09
C LEU A 205 -6.10 -26.42 4.91
N PRO A 206 -7.42 -26.25 5.04
CA PRO A 206 -8.35 -26.44 3.92
C PRO A 206 -7.97 -25.56 2.73
N ALA A 207 -8.17 -26.06 1.51
CA ALA A 207 -7.76 -25.38 0.27
C ALA A 207 -8.27 -23.92 0.17
N GLY A 208 -9.51 -23.67 0.60
CA GLY A 208 -10.07 -22.31 0.64
C GLY A 208 -9.38 -21.36 1.62
N VAL A 209 -8.94 -21.86 2.77
CA VAL A 209 -8.18 -21.09 3.77
C VAL A 209 -6.76 -20.82 3.27
N ARG A 210 -6.14 -21.82 2.62
CA ARG A 210 -4.84 -21.65 1.98
C ARG A 210 -4.89 -20.60 0.86
N ALA A 211 -5.91 -20.62 0.02
CA ALA A 211 -6.12 -19.61 -1.00
C ALA A 211 -6.25 -18.20 -0.40
N ASP A 212 -7.04 -18.05 0.68
CA ASP A 212 -7.22 -16.78 1.39
C ASP A 212 -5.92 -16.28 2.06
N LEU A 213 -5.13 -17.21 2.63
CA LEU A 213 -3.80 -16.94 3.16
C LEU A 213 -2.88 -16.42 2.05
N VAL A 214 -2.79 -17.13 0.92
CA VAL A 214 -1.95 -16.72 -0.23
C VAL A 214 -2.28 -15.30 -0.70
N LEU A 215 -3.56 -15.00 -0.95
CA LEU A 215 -3.99 -13.67 -1.37
C LEU A 215 -3.62 -12.60 -0.34
N THR A 216 -3.75 -12.92 0.95
CA THR A 216 -3.40 -11.99 2.02
C THR A 216 -1.88 -11.79 2.16
N LEU A 217 -1.07 -12.82 1.93
CA LEU A 217 0.40 -12.70 1.92
C LEU A 217 0.88 -11.82 0.76
N LEU A 218 0.27 -11.97 -0.42
CA LEU A 218 0.55 -11.10 -1.56
C LEU A 218 0.15 -9.64 -1.25
N GLU A 219 -0.99 -9.42 -0.61
CA GLU A 219 -1.40 -8.10 -0.11
C GLU A 219 -0.40 -7.54 0.92
N ALA A 220 0.05 -8.37 1.87
CA ALA A 220 1.05 -8.00 2.88
C ALA A 220 2.42 -7.65 2.27
N SER A 221 2.72 -8.10 1.05
CA SER A 221 3.95 -7.71 0.34
C SER A 221 4.01 -6.20 0.00
N ARG A 222 2.90 -5.45 0.13
CA ARG A 222 2.89 -4.00 -0.08
C ARG A 222 3.71 -3.23 0.96
N PHE A 223 3.82 -3.76 2.18
CA PHE A 223 4.54 -3.11 3.28
C PHE A 223 6.04 -2.91 2.96
N PRO A 224 6.68 -1.90 3.58
CA PRO A 224 8.07 -1.53 3.28
C PRO A 224 9.07 -2.63 3.67
N ASN A 225 10.30 -2.52 3.16
CA ASN A 225 11.45 -3.44 3.28
C ASN A 225 11.48 -4.58 2.23
N MET A 226 12.50 -4.60 1.37
CA MET A 226 12.66 -5.64 0.35
C MET A 226 12.79 -7.06 0.91
N ALA A 227 13.40 -7.24 2.08
CA ALA A 227 13.46 -8.56 2.73
C ALA A 227 12.06 -9.04 3.15
N TRP A 228 11.21 -8.13 3.63
CA TRP A 228 9.81 -8.43 3.95
C TRP A 228 9.04 -8.84 2.70
N LYS A 229 9.17 -8.07 1.62
CA LYS A 229 8.45 -8.35 0.36
C LYS A 229 8.80 -9.72 -0.22
N ARG A 230 10.09 -10.08 -0.25
CA ARG A 230 10.55 -11.41 -0.70
C ARG A 230 10.00 -12.52 0.19
N PHE A 231 10.15 -12.37 1.50
CA PHE A 231 9.64 -13.34 2.46
C PHE A 231 8.13 -13.59 2.29
N MET A 232 7.31 -12.55 2.13
CA MET A 232 5.86 -12.73 1.91
C MET A 232 5.53 -13.49 0.61
N VAL A 233 6.23 -13.18 -0.49
CA VAL A 233 6.01 -13.85 -1.78
C VAL A 233 6.47 -15.32 -1.72
N GLU A 234 7.59 -15.62 -1.07
CA GLU A 234 8.06 -16.99 -0.83
C GLU A 234 7.06 -17.79 0.02
N GLN A 235 6.52 -17.19 1.09
CA GLN A 235 5.49 -17.85 1.91
C GLN A 235 4.17 -18.06 1.13
N ALA A 236 3.80 -17.12 0.25
CA ALA A 236 2.65 -17.27 -0.62
C ALA A 236 2.82 -18.44 -1.61
N GLU A 237 4.02 -18.65 -2.14
CA GLU A 237 4.32 -19.78 -3.02
C GLU A 237 4.19 -21.12 -2.31
N LEU A 238 4.75 -21.22 -1.11
CA LEU A 238 4.67 -22.42 -0.29
C LEU A 238 3.21 -22.75 0.04
N ALA A 239 2.43 -21.75 0.45
CA ALA A 239 1.01 -21.90 0.75
C ALA A 239 0.17 -22.24 -0.50
N ALA A 240 0.65 -21.96 -1.71
CA ALA A 240 -0.03 -22.27 -2.97
C ALA A 240 0.26 -23.69 -3.52
N LEU A 241 1.21 -24.44 -2.96
CA LEU A 241 1.60 -25.77 -3.46
C LEU A 241 0.43 -26.76 -3.51
N GLY A 242 0.03 -27.21 -4.69
CA GLY A 242 -1.10 -28.13 -4.86
C GLY A 242 -2.48 -27.46 -4.84
N LEU A 243 -2.56 -26.13 -4.88
CA LEU A 243 -3.79 -25.42 -5.22
C LEU A 243 -3.92 -25.31 -6.75
N GLU A 244 -5.05 -25.75 -7.29
CA GLU A 244 -5.41 -25.59 -8.70
C GLU A 244 -6.16 -24.26 -8.94
N ASP A 245 -5.61 -23.13 -8.49
CA ASP A 245 -6.16 -21.79 -8.73
C ASP A 245 -5.21 -20.97 -9.60
N GLN A 246 -5.57 -20.82 -10.88
CA GLN A 246 -4.78 -20.08 -11.87
C GLN A 246 -4.61 -18.60 -11.52
N TYR A 247 -5.61 -17.98 -10.87
CA TYR A 247 -5.52 -16.57 -10.47
C TYR A 247 -4.44 -16.37 -9.41
N ILE A 248 -4.36 -17.29 -8.44
CA ILE A 248 -3.30 -17.26 -7.43
C ILE A 248 -1.91 -17.40 -8.07
N HIS A 249 -1.73 -18.38 -8.97
CA HIS A 249 -0.45 -18.59 -9.65
C HIS A 249 -0.04 -17.37 -10.48
N TYR A 250 -1.00 -16.73 -11.15
CA TYR A 250 -0.78 -15.50 -11.88
C TYR A 250 -0.32 -14.35 -10.96
N LEU A 251 -0.99 -14.13 -9.82
CA LEU A 251 -0.61 -13.06 -8.89
C LEU A 251 0.77 -13.29 -8.24
N ILE A 252 1.13 -14.53 -7.95
CA ILE A 252 2.46 -14.91 -7.46
C ILE A 252 3.51 -14.55 -8.53
N ALA A 253 3.30 -14.98 -9.77
CA ALA A 253 4.21 -14.69 -10.88
C ALA A 253 4.38 -13.17 -11.10
N GLN A 254 3.29 -12.41 -11.04
CA GLN A 254 3.32 -10.95 -11.12
C GLN A 254 4.13 -10.34 -9.97
N SER A 255 3.95 -10.83 -8.75
CA SER A 255 4.67 -10.34 -7.56
C SER A 255 6.17 -10.62 -7.65
N ARG A 256 6.57 -11.81 -8.12
CA ARG A 256 7.99 -12.13 -8.40
C ARG A 256 8.60 -11.15 -9.41
N CYS A 257 7.94 -10.95 -10.54
CA CYS A 257 8.40 -10.03 -11.58
C CYS A 257 8.56 -8.59 -11.04
N LEU A 258 7.63 -8.16 -10.19
CA LEU A 258 7.72 -6.87 -9.51
C LEU A 258 8.96 -6.78 -8.60
N LEU A 259 9.25 -7.83 -7.83
CA LEU A 259 10.41 -7.86 -6.94
C LEU A 259 11.72 -7.85 -7.71
N ASP A 260 11.85 -8.67 -8.75
CA ASP A 260 13.04 -8.75 -9.60
C ASP A 260 13.37 -7.37 -10.20
N ARG A 261 12.33 -6.66 -10.66
CA ARG A 261 12.46 -5.28 -11.17
C ARG A 261 12.96 -4.32 -10.09
N ILE A 262 12.33 -4.31 -8.91
CA ILE A 262 12.68 -3.34 -7.85
C ILE A 262 14.09 -3.63 -7.29
N SER A 263 14.55 -4.89 -7.32
CA SER A 263 15.93 -5.23 -6.94
C SER A 263 16.98 -4.98 -8.02
N GLY A 264 16.59 -4.57 -9.24
CA GLY A 264 17.52 -4.36 -10.36
C GLY A 264 18.10 -5.67 -10.92
N THR A 265 17.55 -6.82 -10.53
CA THR A 265 17.90 -8.13 -11.07
C THR A 265 17.06 -8.39 -12.31
N THR A 266 17.36 -7.68 -13.40
CA THR A 266 16.65 -7.88 -14.67
C THR A 266 17.14 -9.15 -15.35
N ASN A 267 16.55 -10.33 -15.05
CA ASN A 267 16.54 -11.43 -16.02
C ASN A 267 15.57 -12.59 -15.73
N ARG A 268 15.07 -13.18 -16.82
CA ARG A 268 14.39 -14.49 -17.04
C ARG A 268 12.89 -14.67 -16.80
N ASN A 269 12.23 -13.98 -15.85
CA ASN A 269 10.82 -14.29 -15.53
C ASN A 269 9.76 -13.51 -16.32
N SER A 270 10.15 -12.55 -17.18
CA SER A 270 9.18 -11.81 -18.02
C SER A 270 8.42 -12.72 -19.00
N SER A 271 9.02 -13.84 -19.39
CA SER A 271 8.44 -14.84 -20.29
C SER A 271 7.15 -15.48 -19.74
N TYR A 272 7.05 -15.70 -18.43
CA TYR A 272 5.84 -16.29 -17.81
C TYR A 272 4.62 -15.36 -17.88
N LEU A 273 4.82 -14.04 -17.85
CA LEU A 273 3.74 -13.06 -18.00
C LEU A 273 3.28 -12.91 -19.46
N ASP A 274 4.14 -13.26 -20.42
CA ASP A 274 3.82 -13.26 -21.85
C ASP A 274 3.14 -14.59 -22.27
N ASP A 275 3.53 -15.73 -21.68
CA ASP A 275 2.90 -17.04 -21.92
C ASP A 275 1.45 -17.10 -21.42
N ILE A 276 1.15 -16.57 -20.22
CA ILE A 276 -0.23 -16.57 -19.68
C ILE A 276 -1.16 -15.66 -20.52
N GLY A 277 -0.60 -14.63 -21.16
CA GLY A 277 -1.32 -13.77 -22.09
C GLY A 277 -1.62 -14.41 -23.45
N GLN A 278 -0.94 -15.48 -23.83
CA GLN A 278 -1.15 -16.19 -25.10
C GLN A 278 -2.07 -17.43 -24.93
N ASP A 279 -2.01 -18.10 -23.77
CA ASP A 279 -2.85 -19.28 -23.47
C ASP A 279 -4.31 -18.94 -23.07
N THR A 280 -4.66 -17.66 -22.98
CA THR A 280 -5.99 -17.17 -22.59
C THR A 280 -7.05 -17.23 -23.69
N THR A 281 -6.71 -17.74 -24.88
CA THR A 281 -7.63 -17.83 -26.03
C THR A 281 -8.75 -18.89 -25.89
N SER A 282 -8.72 -19.73 -24.84
CA SER A 282 -9.71 -20.81 -24.65
C SER A 282 -10.47 -20.80 -23.30
N MET A 283 -10.34 -19.76 -22.46
CA MET A 283 -10.94 -19.78 -21.11
C MET A 283 -11.95 -18.65 -20.88
N THR A 284 -13.01 -18.95 -20.12
CA THR A 284 -13.91 -17.93 -19.55
C THR A 284 -13.15 -17.10 -18.53
N ILE A 285 -12.70 -15.91 -18.94
CA ILE A 285 -12.03 -14.95 -18.07
C ILE A 285 -13.07 -14.41 -17.07
N ASP A 286 -12.89 -14.71 -15.77
CA ASP A 286 -13.69 -14.08 -14.73
C ASP A 286 -13.23 -12.62 -14.48
N ASN A 287 -14.10 -11.80 -13.87
CA ASN A 287 -13.80 -10.38 -13.59
C ASN A 287 -12.53 -10.21 -12.76
N ARG A 288 -12.21 -11.19 -11.91
CA ARG A 288 -11.04 -11.18 -11.02
C ARG A 288 -9.74 -11.34 -11.81
N MET A 289 -9.69 -12.30 -12.73
CA MET A 289 -8.58 -12.52 -13.66
C MET A 289 -8.44 -11.35 -14.63
N HIS A 290 -9.55 -10.83 -15.17
CA HIS A 290 -9.53 -9.66 -16.04
C HIS A 290 -8.96 -8.42 -15.36
N SER A 291 -9.34 -8.18 -14.11
CA SER A 291 -8.77 -7.11 -13.30
C SER A 291 -7.28 -7.31 -13.04
N ALA A 292 -6.84 -8.55 -12.82
CA ALA A 292 -5.44 -8.91 -12.67
C ALA A 292 -4.61 -8.57 -13.92
N ALA A 293 -5.18 -8.84 -15.10
CA ALA A 293 -4.58 -8.44 -16.39
C ALA A 293 -4.44 -6.91 -16.48
N GLY A 294 -5.47 -6.15 -16.08
CA GLY A 294 -5.40 -4.69 -16.02
C GLY A 294 -4.33 -4.15 -15.06
N GLN A 295 -4.17 -4.78 -13.88
CA GLN A 295 -3.08 -4.44 -12.96
C GLN A 295 -1.70 -4.74 -13.57
N ALA A 296 -1.57 -5.79 -14.38
CA ALA A 296 -0.33 -6.08 -15.10
C ALA A 296 -0.06 -5.04 -16.20
N SER A 297 -1.08 -4.61 -16.95
CA SER A 297 -0.95 -3.50 -17.91
C SER A 297 -0.47 -2.22 -17.22
N ILE A 298 -0.98 -1.90 -16.03
CA ILE A 298 -0.49 -0.79 -15.19
C ILE A 298 1.00 -0.96 -14.85
N GLN A 299 1.44 -2.15 -14.41
CA GLN A 299 2.84 -2.39 -14.08
C GLN A 299 3.76 -2.29 -15.29
N ARG A 300 3.35 -2.83 -16.45
CA ARG A 300 4.09 -2.73 -17.71
C ARG A 300 4.19 -1.28 -18.18
N SER A 301 3.08 -0.54 -18.09
CA SER A 301 3.05 0.90 -18.41
C SER A 301 4.03 1.70 -17.52
N LEU A 302 4.09 1.41 -16.22
CA LEU A 302 5.07 2.01 -15.31
C LEU A 302 6.52 1.70 -15.70
N ASN A 303 6.81 0.53 -16.26
CA ASN A 303 8.15 0.19 -16.78
C ASN A 303 8.49 1.05 -17.99
N CYS A 304 7.55 1.14 -18.94
CA CYS A 304 7.72 1.95 -20.14
C CYS A 304 7.95 3.43 -19.78
N ILE A 305 7.26 3.97 -18.78
CA ILE A 305 7.50 5.34 -18.27
C ILE A 305 8.94 5.50 -17.75
N GLN A 306 9.49 4.51 -17.04
CA GLN A 306 10.87 4.56 -16.53
C GLN A 306 11.92 4.60 -17.64
N THR A 307 11.61 4.02 -18.80
CA THR A 307 12.47 4.04 -20.00
C THR A 307 12.06 5.10 -21.01
N GLU A 308 11.16 6.01 -20.63
CA GLU A 308 10.64 7.11 -21.45
C GLU A 308 9.87 6.69 -22.71
N ASP A 309 9.42 5.43 -22.79
CA ASP A 309 8.54 4.94 -23.85
C ASP A 309 7.07 5.25 -23.50
N LEU A 310 6.73 6.54 -23.58
CA LEU A 310 5.39 7.02 -23.23
C LEU A 310 4.31 6.51 -24.18
N SER A 311 4.65 6.29 -25.45
CA SER A 311 3.74 5.78 -26.48
C SER A 311 3.29 4.35 -26.16
N THR A 312 4.22 3.44 -25.87
CA THR A 312 3.88 2.07 -25.44
C THR A 312 3.18 2.09 -24.09
N ALA A 313 3.63 2.93 -23.14
CA ALA A 313 3.00 3.06 -21.84
C ALA A 313 1.51 3.45 -21.94
N LYS A 314 1.18 4.41 -22.83
CA LYS A 314 -0.19 4.85 -23.10
C LYS A 314 -1.01 3.74 -23.73
N ARG A 315 -0.51 3.13 -24.82
CA ARG A 315 -1.20 2.05 -25.54
C ARG A 315 -1.58 0.88 -24.62
N LEU A 316 -0.63 0.41 -23.80
CA LEU A 316 -0.88 -0.67 -22.85
C LEU A 316 -2.06 -0.40 -21.89
N LEU A 317 -2.27 0.86 -21.52
CA LEU A 317 -3.37 1.27 -20.66
C LEU A 317 -4.68 1.39 -21.45
N GLU A 318 -4.64 1.92 -22.67
CA GLU A 318 -5.80 2.10 -23.55
C GLU A 318 -6.39 0.77 -24.03
N ASP A 319 -5.53 -0.24 -24.26
CA ASP A 319 -5.92 -1.57 -24.72
C ASP A 319 -6.78 -2.33 -23.69
N TRP A 320 -6.64 -2.03 -22.40
CA TRP A 320 -7.47 -2.64 -21.35
C TRP A 320 -8.72 -1.80 -21.07
N ASN A 321 -9.91 -2.42 -21.10
CA ASN A 321 -11.17 -1.79 -20.73
C ASN A 321 -12.05 -2.79 -19.96
N PRO A 322 -12.92 -2.36 -19.02
CA PRO A 322 -13.80 -3.25 -18.28
C PRO A 322 -14.56 -4.23 -19.18
N LEU A 323 -14.74 -5.48 -18.74
CA LEU A 323 -15.41 -6.53 -19.54
C LEU A 323 -16.86 -6.18 -19.88
N HIS A 324 -17.52 -5.46 -18.97
CA HIS A 324 -18.94 -5.21 -19.01
C HIS A 324 -19.24 -3.72 -18.92
N ARG A 325 -20.44 -3.35 -19.38
CA ARG A 325 -20.92 -1.97 -19.33
C ARG A 325 -20.96 -1.41 -17.90
N ILE A 326 -21.26 -2.27 -16.94
CA ILE A 326 -21.16 -1.96 -15.51
C ILE A 326 -19.91 -2.72 -15.02
N PRO A 327 -18.79 -2.01 -14.79
CA PRO A 327 -17.58 -2.64 -14.28
C PRO A 327 -17.81 -3.19 -12.87
N SER A 328 -17.14 -4.30 -12.55
CA SER A 328 -17.08 -4.78 -11.17
C SER A 328 -16.31 -3.82 -10.26
N SER A 329 -16.52 -3.91 -8.94
CA SER A 329 -15.80 -3.09 -7.96
C SER A 329 -14.26 -3.16 -8.11
N LEU A 330 -13.72 -4.35 -8.40
CA LEU A 330 -12.28 -4.52 -8.63
C LEU A 330 -11.82 -3.91 -9.97
N GLU A 331 -12.64 -3.97 -11.02
CA GLU A 331 -12.34 -3.29 -12.29
C GLU A 331 -12.39 -1.76 -12.14
N ARG A 332 -13.26 -1.22 -11.28
CA ARG A 332 -13.28 0.22 -10.93
C ARG A 332 -11.97 0.66 -10.28
N VAL A 333 -11.37 -0.17 -9.44
CA VAL A 333 -10.03 0.08 -8.88
C VAL A 333 -8.98 0.16 -10.00
N VAL A 334 -9.01 -0.77 -10.96
CA VAL A 334 -8.10 -0.74 -12.11
C VAL A 334 -8.30 0.52 -12.95
N GLU A 335 -9.55 0.85 -13.28
CA GLU A 335 -9.92 2.01 -14.08
C GLU A 335 -9.48 3.33 -13.41
N PHE A 336 -9.71 3.45 -12.10
CA PHE A 336 -9.23 4.59 -11.31
C PHE A 336 -7.71 4.80 -11.46
N ARG A 337 -6.91 3.73 -11.27
CA ARG A 337 -5.45 3.80 -11.39
C ARG A 337 -4.99 4.05 -12.83
N LYS A 338 -5.65 3.42 -13.81
CA LYS A 338 -5.42 3.64 -15.25
C LYS A 338 -5.56 5.12 -15.58
N ASN A 339 -6.64 5.76 -15.13
CA ASN A 339 -6.90 7.17 -15.38
C ASN A 339 -5.83 8.09 -14.77
N ILE A 340 -5.34 7.81 -13.56
CA ILE A 340 -4.21 8.57 -12.97
C ILE A 340 -2.96 8.48 -13.86
N LEU A 341 -2.61 7.27 -14.30
CA LEU A 341 -1.40 7.07 -15.11
C LEU A 341 -1.53 7.66 -16.52
N LEU A 342 -2.70 7.55 -17.16
CA LEU A 342 -2.96 8.22 -18.44
C LEU A 342 -2.83 9.73 -18.30
N GLY A 343 -3.39 10.32 -17.24
CA GLY A 343 -3.20 11.73 -16.92
C GLY A 343 -1.72 12.10 -16.84
N ARG A 344 -0.95 11.36 -16.04
CA ARG A 344 0.50 11.59 -15.90
C ARG A 344 1.27 11.48 -17.23
N ILE A 345 1.01 10.44 -18.02
CA ILE A 345 1.66 10.23 -19.32
C ILE A 345 1.34 11.39 -20.26
N LEU A 346 0.07 11.80 -20.36
CA LEU A 346 -0.35 12.90 -21.23
C LEU A 346 0.27 14.23 -20.78
N ARG A 347 0.40 14.48 -19.47
CA ARG A 347 1.15 15.63 -18.97
C ARG A 347 2.61 15.59 -19.43
N TYR A 348 3.27 14.44 -19.29
CA TYR A 348 4.66 14.27 -19.74
C TYR A 348 4.85 14.52 -21.24
N GLN A 349 3.82 14.23 -22.04
CA GLN A 349 3.75 14.51 -23.49
C GLN A 349 3.31 15.95 -23.83
N GLY A 350 2.96 16.78 -22.85
CA GLY A 350 2.50 18.16 -23.09
C GLY A 350 1.01 18.30 -23.42
N VAL A 351 0.25 17.21 -23.38
CA VAL A 351 -1.19 17.19 -23.69
C VAL A 351 -2.01 17.49 -22.42
N PHE A 352 -1.82 18.70 -21.88
CA PHE A 352 -2.29 19.04 -20.53
C PHE A 352 -3.81 19.01 -20.32
N ARG A 353 -4.60 19.40 -21.33
CA ARG A 353 -6.07 19.38 -21.23
C ARG A 353 -6.62 17.97 -21.16
N GLU A 354 -6.10 17.08 -22.01
CA GLU A 354 -6.49 15.67 -21.98
C GLU A 354 -6.02 15.00 -20.68
N SER A 355 -4.82 15.33 -20.20
CA SER A 355 -4.34 14.93 -18.87
C SER A 355 -5.36 15.25 -17.78
N LEU A 356 -5.83 16.51 -17.72
CA LEU A 356 -6.80 16.95 -16.73
C LEU A 356 -8.10 16.14 -16.81
N THR A 357 -8.62 15.88 -18.02
CA THR A 357 -9.83 15.07 -18.22
C THR A 357 -9.69 13.66 -17.62
N TYR A 358 -8.54 13.00 -17.81
CA TYR A 358 -8.31 11.68 -17.21
C TYR A 358 -8.20 11.74 -15.68
N LEU A 359 -7.54 12.76 -15.13
CA LEU A 359 -7.43 12.92 -13.68
C LEU A 359 -8.80 13.24 -13.02
N GLU A 360 -9.64 14.03 -13.68
CA GLU A 360 -11.02 14.31 -13.25
C GLU A 360 -11.90 13.06 -13.30
N LYS A 361 -11.71 12.17 -14.29
CA LYS A 361 -12.37 10.85 -14.31
C LYS A 361 -11.98 10.02 -13.08
N ALA A 362 -10.69 9.98 -12.72
CA ALA A 362 -10.24 9.28 -11.51
C ALA A 362 -10.87 9.88 -10.24
N GLN A 363 -10.93 11.22 -10.14
CA GLN A 363 -11.60 11.89 -9.03
C GLN A 363 -13.11 11.57 -8.97
N THR A 364 -13.76 11.51 -10.13
CA THR A 364 -15.19 11.15 -10.24
C THR A 364 -15.44 9.72 -9.77
N ILE A 365 -14.61 8.75 -10.18
CA ILE A 365 -14.69 7.36 -9.71
C ILE A 365 -14.56 7.34 -8.18
N ALA A 366 -13.53 7.99 -7.63
CA ALA A 366 -13.34 8.01 -6.18
C ALA A 366 -14.47 8.68 -5.39
N ALA A 367 -15.21 9.60 -6.01
CA ALA A 367 -16.36 10.26 -5.38
C ALA A 367 -17.66 9.43 -5.48
N GLN A 368 -17.78 8.55 -6.47
CA GLN A 368 -18.97 7.74 -6.70
C GLN A 368 -18.93 6.40 -5.95
N GLU A 369 -17.73 5.85 -5.74
CA GLU A 369 -17.55 4.54 -5.13
C GLU A 369 -17.48 4.63 -3.59
N ASN A 370 -18.63 4.47 -2.93
CA ASN A 370 -18.73 4.56 -1.46
C ASN A 370 -18.11 3.35 -0.74
N ASP A 371 -18.10 2.20 -1.40
CA ASP A 371 -17.63 0.94 -0.82
C ASP A 371 -16.11 0.75 -0.97
N LEU A 372 -15.45 1.58 -1.79
CA LEU A 372 -14.03 1.56 -2.07
C LEU A 372 -13.27 2.69 -1.36
N THR A 373 -11.98 2.47 -1.12
CA THR A 373 -11.09 3.47 -0.50
C THR A 373 -9.81 3.72 -1.29
N PHE A 374 -9.63 4.95 -1.74
CA PHE A 374 -8.48 5.35 -2.56
C PHE A 374 -7.43 6.19 -1.80
N TYR A 375 -7.45 6.15 -0.46
CA TYR A 375 -6.65 7.05 0.38
C TYR A 375 -5.14 6.98 0.13
N GLU A 376 -4.62 5.79 -0.19
CA GLU A 376 -3.20 5.61 -0.51
C GLU A 376 -2.80 6.29 -1.83
N ASP A 377 -3.71 6.33 -2.79
CA ASP A 377 -3.48 6.87 -4.14
C ASP A 377 -3.87 8.35 -4.28
N PHE A 378 -4.65 8.91 -3.33
CA PHE A 378 -5.02 10.33 -3.33
C PHE A 378 -3.85 11.29 -3.28
N ARG A 379 -2.72 10.89 -2.67
CA ARG A 379 -1.48 11.67 -2.74
C ARG A 379 -1.09 11.90 -4.21
N ASP A 380 -0.99 10.81 -4.98
CA ASP A 380 -0.50 10.85 -6.35
C ASP A 380 -1.50 11.55 -7.27
N LEU A 381 -2.80 11.24 -7.14
CA LEU A 381 -3.87 11.92 -7.89
C LEU A 381 -3.84 13.43 -7.65
N THR A 382 -3.75 13.88 -6.39
CA THR A 382 -3.78 15.31 -6.06
C THR A 382 -2.53 16.03 -6.55
N CYS A 383 -1.36 15.41 -6.44
CA CYS A 383 -0.12 15.95 -7.00
C CYS A 383 -0.19 16.07 -8.53
N ASP A 384 -0.65 15.03 -9.24
CA ASP A 384 -0.77 15.07 -10.70
C ASP A 384 -1.83 16.08 -11.17
N LEU A 385 -2.93 16.25 -10.43
CA LEU A 385 -3.92 17.30 -10.68
C LEU A 385 -3.30 18.69 -10.54
N ALA A 386 -2.62 18.97 -9.42
CA ALA A 386 -2.01 20.26 -9.18
C ALA A 386 -0.89 20.58 -10.16
N ASP A 387 -0.06 19.59 -10.51
CA ASP A 387 0.99 19.73 -11.51
C ASP A 387 0.39 20.02 -12.91
N THR A 388 -0.69 19.33 -13.29
CA THR A 388 -1.39 19.57 -14.56
C THR A 388 -2.05 20.95 -14.61
N LEU A 389 -2.75 21.35 -13.53
CA LEU A 389 -3.39 22.66 -13.43
C LEU A 389 -2.36 23.80 -13.49
N ARG A 390 -1.18 23.61 -12.90
CA ARG A 390 -0.09 24.57 -13.02
C ARG A 390 0.46 24.66 -14.45
N GLU A 391 0.57 23.56 -15.18
CA GLU A 391 0.90 23.57 -16.61
C GLU A 391 -0.19 24.24 -17.47
N LEU A 392 -1.43 24.32 -16.97
CA LEU A 392 -2.53 25.04 -17.60
C LEU A 392 -2.65 26.50 -17.15
N ASP A 393 -1.67 27.03 -16.41
CA ASP A 393 -1.69 28.39 -15.85
C ASP A 393 -2.80 28.63 -14.82
N GLU A 394 -3.27 27.57 -14.14
CA GLU A 394 -4.28 27.61 -13.07
C GLU A 394 -3.74 27.15 -11.69
N PRO A 395 -2.65 27.75 -11.17
CA PRO A 395 -2.03 27.29 -9.93
C PRO A 395 -2.92 27.44 -8.68
N THR A 396 -3.87 28.39 -8.68
CA THR A 396 -4.83 28.58 -7.58
C THR A 396 -5.81 27.42 -7.46
N SER A 397 -6.25 26.82 -8.57
CA SER A 397 -7.07 25.61 -8.57
C SER A 397 -6.28 24.42 -8.00
N GLY A 398 -5.01 24.28 -8.40
CA GLY A 398 -4.10 23.27 -7.86
C GLY A 398 -3.87 23.40 -6.35
N GLU A 399 -3.65 24.63 -5.85
CA GLU A 399 -3.53 24.92 -4.42
C GLU A 399 -4.75 24.44 -3.63
N ARG A 400 -5.96 24.68 -4.15
CA ARG A 400 -7.21 24.26 -3.48
C ARG A 400 -7.24 22.75 -3.25
N HIS A 401 -6.99 21.96 -4.30
CA HIS A 401 -6.96 20.50 -4.20
C HIS A 401 -5.92 20.02 -3.18
N LEU A 402 -4.71 20.60 -3.21
CA LEU A 402 -3.62 20.23 -2.31
C LEU A 402 -3.95 20.53 -0.85
N ARG A 403 -4.48 21.73 -0.53
CA ARG A 403 -4.87 22.07 0.83
C ARG A 403 -6.00 21.20 1.36
N THR A 404 -6.98 20.86 0.52
CA THR A 404 -8.08 19.95 0.89
C THR A 404 -7.53 18.57 1.27
N GLU A 405 -6.64 17.99 0.47
CA GLU A 405 -6.06 16.67 0.75
C GLU A 405 -5.12 16.69 1.97
N ILE A 406 -4.31 17.74 2.14
CA ILE A 406 -3.47 17.92 3.34
C ILE A 406 -4.34 17.98 4.60
N THR A 407 -5.40 18.80 4.58
CA THR A 407 -6.34 18.93 5.71
C THR A 407 -7.03 17.60 6.02
N ARG A 408 -7.43 16.85 4.98
CA ARG A 408 -8.02 15.53 5.15
C ARG A 408 -7.05 14.57 5.83
N ARG A 409 -5.80 14.51 5.38
CA ARG A 409 -4.76 13.65 5.97
C ARG A 409 -4.45 14.00 7.42
N ASP A 410 -4.42 15.29 7.75
CA ASP A 410 -4.19 15.76 9.12
C ASP A 410 -5.32 15.31 10.06
N ARG A 411 -6.58 15.39 9.61
CA ARG A 411 -7.72 14.85 10.37
C ARG A 411 -7.68 13.34 10.52
N SER A 412 -7.16 12.62 9.53
CA SER A 412 -7.06 11.15 9.53
C SER A 412 -5.78 10.62 10.19
N GLY A 413 -4.85 11.47 10.64
CA GLY A 413 -3.56 11.05 11.20
C GLY A 413 -2.62 10.37 10.20
N ILE A 414 -2.82 10.57 8.89
CA ILE A 414 -2.02 9.93 7.83
C ILE A 414 -0.79 10.79 7.53
N SER A 415 0.36 10.41 8.07
CA SER A 415 1.63 11.14 7.84
C SER A 415 2.34 10.75 6.54
N THR A 416 2.10 9.54 6.03
CA THR A 416 2.82 9.01 4.86
C THR A 416 2.52 9.85 3.61
N GLY A 417 3.57 10.30 2.93
CA GLY A 417 3.45 11.06 1.67
C GLY A 417 2.98 12.51 1.82
N LYS A 418 2.87 13.03 3.05
CA LYS A 418 2.51 14.44 3.31
C LYS A 418 3.55 15.42 2.75
N SER A 419 4.84 15.07 2.83
CA SER A 419 5.94 15.91 2.31
C SER A 419 5.78 16.20 0.81
N LEU A 420 5.46 15.19 -0.01
CA LEU A 420 5.23 15.40 -1.45
C LEU A 420 4.06 16.36 -1.76
N LEU A 421 2.96 16.26 -1.02
CA LEU A 421 1.82 17.17 -1.17
C LEU A 421 2.19 18.61 -0.79
N GLN A 422 2.93 18.78 0.30
CA GLN A 422 3.40 20.09 0.75
C GLN A 422 4.39 20.72 -0.25
N LEU A 423 5.30 19.93 -0.82
CA LEU A 423 6.20 20.42 -1.88
C LEU A 423 5.44 20.80 -3.15
N SER A 424 4.41 20.03 -3.54
CA SER A 424 3.52 20.40 -4.64
C SER A 424 2.78 21.71 -4.36
N LEU A 425 2.39 21.94 -3.09
CA LEU A 425 1.76 23.18 -2.65
C LEU A 425 2.74 24.35 -2.70
N ALA A 426 3.98 24.16 -2.25
CA ALA A 426 5.03 25.19 -2.36
C ALA A 426 5.26 25.59 -3.83
N GLU A 427 5.26 24.63 -4.76
CA GLU A 427 5.39 24.92 -6.20
C GLU A 427 4.18 25.68 -6.77
N ALA A 428 2.96 25.35 -6.35
CA ALA A 428 1.75 26.09 -6.74
C ALA A 428 1.74 27.52 -6.16
N LEU A 429 2.24 27.70 -4.93
CA LEU A 429 2.40 29.02 -4.30
C LEU A 429 3.49 29.85 -4.97
N PHE A 430 4.61 29.22 -5.34
CA PHE A 430 5.67 29.84 -6.12
C PHE A 430 5.13 30.37 -7.45
N ALA A 431 4.33 29.58 -8.17
CA ALA A 431 3.70 30.01 -9.42
C ALA A 431 2.73 31.19 -9.26
N GLN A 432 2.23 31.43 -8.05
CA GLN A 432 1.40 32.58 -7.69
C GLN A 432 2.22 33.75 -7.11
N ALA A 433 3.55 33.71 -7.22
CA ALA A 433 4.48 34.68 -6.64
C ALA A 433 4.41 34.82 -5.10
N ARG A 434 3.85 33.83 -4.40
CA ARG A 434 3.78 33.77 -2.92
C ARG A 434 5.06 33.14 -2.34
N TYR A 435 6.21 33.71 -2.65
CA TYR A 435 7.53 33.09 -2.40
C TYR A 435 7.81 32.78 -0.93
N ARG A 436 7.51 33.72 -0.02
CA ARG A 436 7.74 33.53 1.43
C ARG A 436 6.99 32.33 2.00
N GLU A 437 5.77 32.11 1.55
CA GLU A 437 4.97 30.98 2.02
C GLU A 437 5.46 29.66 1.43
N ALA A 438 5.83 29.67 0.15
CA ALA A 438 6.47 28.53 -0.50
C ALA A 438 7.78 28.12 0.20
N GLU A 439 8.62 29.11 0.55
CA GLU A 439 9.88 28.91 1.27
C GLU A 439 9.64 28.32 2.66
N SER A 440 8.69 28.87 3.42
CA SER A 440 8.35 28.37 4.75
C SER A 440 7.94 26.89 4.74
N ILE A 441 7.15 26.47 3.75
CA ILE A 441 6.78 25.06 3.59
C ILE A 441 8.00 24.20 3.23
N CYS A 442 8.87 24.69 2.35
CA CYS A 442 10.09 23.97 1.95
C CYS A 442 11.02 23.75 3.16
N LEU A 443 11.24 24.76 3.99
CA LEU A 443 12.06 24.66 5.20
C LEU A 443 11.47 23.67 6.21
N GLU A 444 10.14 23.68 6.40
CA GLU A 444 9.45 22.70 7.25
C GLU A 444 9.69 21.27 6.74
N VAL A 445 9.52 21.02 5.44
CA VAL A 445 9.74 19.70 4.83
C VAL A 445 11.20 19.28 4.90
N GLN A 446 12.14 20.19 4.66
CA GLN A 446 13.59 19.94 4.71
C GLN A 446 14.05 19.47 6.08
N SER A 447 13.43 19.98 7.16
CA SER A 447 13.74 19.57 8.53
C SER A 447 13.38 18.12 8.86
N ARG A 448 12.61 17.44 8.00
CA ARG A 448 12.14 16.07 8.24
C ARG A 448 13.16 15.03 7.78
N PRO A 449 13.43 14.00 8.59
CA PRO A 449 14.30 12.91 8.17
C PRO A 449 13.63 12.04 7.09
N GLY A 450 14.45 11.40 6.25
CA GLY A 450 14.00 10.31 5.37
C GLY A 450 13.22 10.70 4.13
N LEU A 451 13.40 11.93 3.60
CA LEU A 451 12.78 12.35 2.34
C LEU A 451 13.11 11.40 1.17
N LEU A 452 12.09 11.09 0.37
CA LEU A 452 12.21 10.28 -0.84
C LEU A 452 12.94 11.05 -1.95
N LYS A 453 13.50 10.32 -2.93
CA LYS A 453 14.29 10.91 -4.04
C LYS A 453 13.54 12.05 -4.75
N LEU A 454 12.26 11.86 -5.06
CA LEU A 454 11.46 12.87 -5.77
C LEU A 454 11.12 14.08 -4.88
N GLU A 455 10.94 13.86 -3.57
CA GLU A 455 10.69 14.94 -2.61
C GLU A 455 11.91 15.85 -2.50
N LYS A 456 13.13 15.26 -2.41
CA LYS A 456 14.38 16.04 -2.39
C LYS A 456 14.57 16.86 -3.67
N LEU A 457 14.35 16.23 -4.84
CA LEU A 457 14.45 16.92 -6.13
C LEU A 457 13.51 18.13 -6.20
N ARG A 458 12.23 17.94 -5.86
CA ARG A 458 11.23 19.03 -5.87
C ARG A 458 11.55 20.13 -4.86
N LEU A 459 12.02 19.76 -3.67
CA LEU A 459 12.48 20.70 -2.64
C LEU A 459 13.61 21.58 -3.17
N HIS A 460 14.69 20.98 -3.65
CA HIS A 460 15.86 21.73 -4.11
C HIS A 460 15.55 22.59 -5.33
N ILE A 461 14.77 22.10 -6.30
CA ILE A 461 14.31 22.91 -7.44
C ILE A 461 13.50 24.12 -6.95
N THR A 462 12.60 23.93 -5.99
CA THR A 462 11.73 25.02 -5.51
C THR A 462 12.51 26.06 -4.72
N MET A 463 13.37 25.64 -3.79
CA MET A 463 14.26 26.53 -3.05
C MET A 463 15.21 27.29 -3.98
N ALA A 464 15.77 26.63 -4.98
CA ALA A 464 16.66 27.26 -5.94
C ALA A 464 15.95 28.38 -6.72
N LYS A 465 14.74 28.12 -7.23
CA LYS A 465 13.94 29.14 -7.92
C LYS A 465 13.60 30.32 -7.01
N ILE A 466 13.23 30.09 -5.75
CA ILE A 466 12.92 31.15 -4.77
C ILE A 466 14.14 32.07 -4.60
N HIS A 467 15.30 31.51 -4.25
CA HIS A 467 16.51 32.32 -4.10
C HIS A 467 16.93 33.02 -5.39
N HIS A 468 16.72 32.39 -6.55
CA HIS A 468 17.05 32.96 -7.86
C HIS A 468 16.20 34.21 -8.15
N VAL A 469 14.88 34.16 -7.90
CA VAL A 469 14.01 35.33 -8.10
C VAL A 469 14.25 36.44 -7.08
N GLU A 470 14.80 36.10 -5.91
CA GLU A 470 15.20 37.04 -4.86
C GLU A 470 16.61 37.62 -5.06
N PHE A 471 17.28 37.30 -6.18
CA PHE A 471 18.66 37.71 -6.48
C PHE A 471 19.71 37.19 -5.48
N ASN A 472 19.37 36.19 -4.66
CA ASN A 472 20.31 35.45 -3.83
C ASN A 472 20.99 34.34 -4.65
N TYR A 473 21.90 34.73 -5.53
CA TYR A 473 22.55 33.80 -6.47
C TYR A 473 23.45 32.75 -5.79
N ASP A 474 24.00 33.05 -4.61
CA ASP A 474 24.77 32.06 -3.86
C ASP A 474 23.86 30.95 -3.31
N GLY A 475 22.72 31.32 -2.70
CA GLY A 475 21.72 30.36 -2.25
C GLY A 475 21.11 29.56 -3.41
N ALA A 476 20.77 30.24 -4.51
CA ALA A 476 20.24 29.59 -5.71
C ALA A 476 21.23 28.56 -6.29
N PHE A 477 22.52 28.89 -6.36
CA PHE A 477 23.54 27.98 -6.88
C PHE A 477 23.69 26.72 -6.03
N ILE A 478 23.64 26.83 -4.70
CA ILE A 478 23.70 25.68 -3.78
C ILE A 478 22.55 24.72 -4.09
N TYR A 479 21.32 25.21 -4.09
CA TYR A 479 20.15 24.36 -4.31
C TYR A 479 20.05 23.83 -5.74
N TRP A 480 20.48 24.58 -6.75
CA TRP A 480 20.55 24.04 -8.11
C TRP A 480 21.55 22.90 -8.24
N LYS A 481 22.68 22.98 -7.53
CA LYS A 481 23.65 21.88 -7.47
C LYS A 481 23.06 20.64 -6.79
N GLU A 482 22.37 20.81 -5.66
CA GLU A 482 21.68 19.71 -4.97
C GLU A 482 20.58 19.08 -5.84
N ALA A 483 19.81 19.90 -6.57
CA ALA A 483 18.84 19.42 -7.55
C ALA A 483 19.50 18.60 -8.67
N MET A 484 20.71 18.99 -9.11
CA MET A 484 21.49 18.26 -10.10
C MET A 484 21.98 16.91 -9.54
N GLU A 485 22.42 16.85 -8.30
CA GLU A 485 22.78 15.58 -7.64
C GLU A 485 21.57 14.66 -7.47
N ASP A 486 20.39 15.21 -7.21
CA ASP A 486 19.16 14.42 -7.08
C ASP A 486 18.60 13.92 -8.40
N ILE A 487 18.60 14.75 -9.46
CA ILE A 487 18.06 14.35 -10.76
C ILE A 487 18.90 13.23 -11.40
N ALA A 488 20.21 13.21 -11.14
CA ALA A 488 21.11 12.15 -11.59
C ALA A 488 20.77 10.75 -11.03
N LYS A 489 19.91 10.66 -10.00
CA LYS A 489 19.46 9.39 -9.39
C LYS A 489 18.27 8.75 -10.12
N PHE A 490 17.78 9.39 -11.19
CA PHE A 490 16.66 8.93 -11.99
C PHE A 490 17.13 8.51 -13.38
N ASN A 491 16.47 7.50 -13.94
CA ASN A 491 16.77 6.97 -15.28
C ASN A 491 16.03 7.73 -16.40
N MET A 492 15.30 8.80 -16.06
CA MET A 492 14.59 9.63 -17.04
C MET A 492 15.61 10.56 -17.73
N THR A 493 16.10 10.09 -18.88
CA THR A 493 17.19 10.66 -19.69
C THR A 493 16.80 11.73 -20.69
N GLY A 494 15.52 12.10 -20.81
CA GLY A 494 15.00 13.03 -21.81
C GLY A 494 15.63 14.42 -21.74
N GLY A 495 16.42 14.66 -20.69
CA GLY A 495 17.44 15.70 -20.65
C GLY A 495 16.86 17.09 -20.45
N ARG A 496 15.59 17.33 -20.76
CA ARG A 496 14.97 18.66 -20.67
C ARG A 496 14.96 19.22 -19.25
N ALA A 497 14.54 18.45 -18.25
CA ALA A 497 14.58 18.89 -16.85
C ALA A 497 16.03 19.17 -16.39
N THR A 498 16.96 18.26 -16.72
CA THR A 498 18.40 18.43 -16.46
C THR A 498 18.96 19.67 -17.15
N ARG A 499 18.60 19.91 -18.40
CA ARG A 499 18.97 21.06 -19.21
C ARG A 499 18.48 22.35 -18.57
N THR A 500 17.23 22.41 -18.13
CA THR A 500 16.69 23.59 -17.43
C THR A 500 17.44 23.85 -16.12
N ILE A 501 17.80 22.81 -15.35
CA ILE A 501 18.64 22.96 -14.16
C ILE A 501 20.02 23.52 -14.51
N LEU A 502 20.69 22.95 -15.53
CA LEU A 502 22.00 23.43 -15.99
C LEU A 502 21.96 24.87 -16.50
N LEU A 503 20.94 25.25 -17.27
CA LEU A 503 20.75 26.63 -17.71
C LEU A 503 20.53 27.58 -16.52
N SER A 504 19.84 27.13 -15.48
CA SER A 504 19.68 27.90 -14.24
C SER A 504 21.03 28.07 -13.54
N ILE A 505 21.85 27.02 -13.47
CA ILE A 505 23.23 27.09 -12.96
C ILE A 505 24.06 28.09 -13.78
N CYS A 506 24.02 28.04 -15.11
CA CYS A 506 24.71 29.00 -15.98
C CYS A 506 24.30 30.45 -15.69
N ASP A 507 23.00 30.73 -15.53
CA ASP A 507 22.51 32.08 -15.22
C ASP A 507 22.98 32.58 -13.84
N THR A 508 23.00 31.71 -12.82
CA THR A 508 23.56 32.04 -11.51
C THR A 508 25.08 32.28 -11.58
N LEU A 509 25.84 31.46 -12.31
CA LEU A 509 27.28 31.61 -12.48
C LEU A 509 27.64 32.89 -13.24
N ARG A 510 26.87 33.24 -14.27
CA ARG A 510 27.00 34.52 -14.99
C ARG A 510 26.80 35.68 -14.04
N SER A 511 25.76 35.64 -13.22
CA SER A 511 25.45 36.68 -12.24
C SER A 511 26.53 36.81 -11.15
N ARG A 512 27.33 35.75 -10.93
CA ARG A 512 28.49 35.72 -10.01
C ARG A 512 29.83 36.03 -10.68
N GLY A 513 29.85 36.31 -12.00
CA GLY A 513 31.07 36.57 -12.76
C GLY A 513 31.97 35.33 -13.00
N GLN A 514 31.45 34.12 -12.82
CA GLN A 514 32.21 32.86 -12.91
C GLN A 514 32.22 32.31 -14.35
N THR A 515 32.80 33.05 -15.29
CA THR A 515 32.72 32.78 -16.75
C THR A 515 33.28 31.42 -17.15
N LYS A 516 34.35 30.93 -16.51
CA LYS A 516 34.95 29.63 -16.83
C LYS A 516 33.99 28.48 -16.52
N LEU A 517 33.46 28.44 -15.29
CA LEU A 517 32.51 27.41 -14.86
C LEU A 517 31.19 27.47 -15.63
N MET A 518 30.79 28.67 -16.04
CA MET A 518 29.64 28.86 -16.93
C MET A 518 29.88 28.19 -18.28
N ASN A 519 31.04 28.40 -18.91
CA ASN A 519 31.37 27.78 -20.19
C ASN A 519 31.40 26.24 -20.07
N ASP A 520 32.06 25.71 -19.04
CA ASP A 520 32.10 24.26 -18.77
C ASP A 520 30.68 23.67 -18.58
N SER A 521 29.76 24.43 -17.99
CA SER A 521 28.36 24.02 -17.82
C SER A 521 27.55 24.11 -19.13
N MET A 522 27.86 25.11 -19.98
CA MET A 522 27.24 25.24 -21.31
C MET A 522 27.67 24.13 -22.26
N ASP A 523 28.90 23.63 -22.14
CA ASP A 523 29.35 22.45 -22.89
C ASP A 523 28.52 21.20 -22.52
N GLN A 524 28.16 21.05 -21.24
CA GLN A 524 27.25 19.98 -20.81
C GLN A 524 25.84 20.14 -21.37
N VAL A 525 25.34 21.37 -21.48
CA VAL A 525 24.05 21.66 -22.14
C VAL A 525 24.11 21.25 -23.62
N ALA A 526 25.18 21.59 -24.33
CA ALA A 526 25.35 21.22 -25.73
C ALA A 526 25.40 19.68 -25.92
N LEU A 527 26.06 18.96 -25.01
CA LEU A 527 26.08 17.49 -25.00
C LEU A 527 24.69 16.89 -24.78
N LEU A 528 23.88 17.47 -23.89
CA LEU A 528 22.50 17.04 -23.68
C LEU A 528 21.61 17.30 -24.89
N ASP A 529 21.75 18.48 -25.51
CA ASP A 529 20.98 18.84 -26.70
C ASP A 529 21.30 17.91 -27.89
N ALA A 530 22.57 17.49 -28.03
CA ALA A 530 22.98 16.50 -29.03
C ALA A 530 22.44 15.09 -28.77
N GLY A 531 22.17 14.75 -27.50
CA GLY A 531 21.66 13.44 -27.07
C GLY A 531 20.15 13.34 -26.89
N ALA A 532 19.40 14.44 -27.11
CA ALA A 532 17.98 14.51 -26.85
C ALA A 532 17.17 13.61 -27.81
N LYS A 533 16.27 12.79 -27.25
CA LYS A 533 15.35 11.95 -28.04
C LYS A 533 14.09 12.75 -28.42
N PRO A 534 13.65 12.74 -29.70
CA PRO A 534 12.46 13.47 -30.13
C PRO A 534 11.14 13.05 -29.46
N GLU A 535 11.02 11.79 -29.02
CA GLU A 535 9.80 11.22 -28.43
C GLU A 535 9.91 10.97 -26.91
N GLY A 536 10.89 11.61 -26.25
CA GLY A 536 11.14 11.44 -24.82
C GLY A 536 10.15 12.18 -23.92
N VAL A 537 10.37 12.10 -22.61
CA VAL A 537 9.58 12.82 -21.61
C VAL A 537 9.89 14.31 -21.67
N GLU A 538 8.92 15.15 -22.02
CA GLU A 538 9.12 16.59 -22.17
C GLU A 538 8.85 17.38 -20.89
N TYR A 539 7.74 17.08 -20.20
CA TYR A 539 7.24 17.85 -19.06
C TYR A 539 7.20 17.03 -17.77
N TRP A 540 8.31 16.37 -17.44
CA TRP A 540 8.43 15.52 -16.24
C TRP A 540 8.19 16.30 -14.95
N ILE A 541 9.01 17.33 -14.71
CA ILE A 541 8.94 18.20 -13.55
C ILE A 541 8.11 19.42 -13.95
N ALA A 542 6.91 19.52 -13.39
CA ALA A 542 6.00 20.59 -13.78
C ALA A 542 6.57 21.99 -13.44
N GLY A 543 6.18 22.97 -14.23
CA GLY A 543 6.58 24.38 -14.28
C GLY A 543 8.06 24.67 -14.47
N LEU A 544 8.88 23.66 -14.79
CA LEU A 544 10.15 23.93 -15.46
C LEU A 544 9.92 24.52 -16.87
N ARG A 545 8.76 24.29 -17.48
CA ARG A 545 8.34 24.99 -18.71
C ARG A 545 8.29 26.49 -18.50
N HIS A 546 7.53 26.97 -17.51
CA HIS A 546 7.45 28.39 -17.15
C HIS A 546 8.80 28.94 -16.72
N TRP A 547 9.57 28.15 -16.00
CA TRP A 547 10.92 28.56 -15.58
C TRP A 547 11.87 28.74 -16.77
N SER A 548 11.82 27.86 -17.77
CA SER A 548 12.59 28.01 -19.00
C SER A 548 12.22 29.33 -19.72
N GLN A 549 10.92 29.63 -19.83
CA GLN A 549 10.45 30.89 -20.40
C GLN A 549 10.96 32.11 -19.61
N TYR A 550 11.01 32.00 -18.28
CA TYR A 550 11.60 33.03 -17.42
C TYR A 550 13.09 33.25 -17.73
N LEU A 551 13.89 32.19 -17.85
CA LEU A 551 15.31 32.27 -18.20
C LEU A 551 15.54 32.89 -19.60
N ASP A 552 14.73 32.51 -20.59
CA ASP A 552 14.80 33.03 -21.96
C ASP A 552 14.48 34.54 -21.99
N SER A 553 13.53 34.98 -21.16
CA SER A 553 13.20 36.41 -21.04
C SER A 553 14.33 37.24 -20.43
N ARG A 554 15.17 36.64 -19.57
CA ARG A 554 16.32 37.31 -18.94
C ARG A 554 17.52 37.40 -19.86
N THR A 555 17.82 36.35 -20.60
CA THR A 555 18.92 36.34 -21.58
C THR A 555 18.67 37.35 -22.70
N SER A 556 17.42 37.45 -23.17
CA SER A 556 17.02 38.45 -24.17
C SER A 556 17.21 39.90 -23.68
N ARG A 557 16.98 40.15 -22.38
CA ARG A 557 17.18 41.48 -21.76
C ARG A 557 18.64 41.83 -21.49
N SER A 558 19.55 40.85 -21.43
CA SER A 558 20.99 41.10 -21.27
C SER A 558 21.74 41.36 -22.58
N HIS A 559 21.08 41.18 -23.73
CA HIS A 559 21.62 41.44 -25.07
C HIS A 559 21.09 42.74 -25.71
N MET A 560 20.17 43.43 -25.03
CA MET A 560 19.80 44.83 -25.30
C MET A 560 20.51 45.72 -24.29
#